data_AF-A0A7Z0VPX3-F1
#
_entry.id   AF-A0A7Z0VPX3-F1
#
_cell.length_a   1.000
_cell.length_b   1.000
_cell.length_c   1.000
_cell.angle_alpha   90.00
_cell.angle_beta   90.00
_cell.angle_gamma   90.00
#
_symmetry.space_group_name_H-M   'P 1'
#
loop_
_entity.id
_entity.type
_entity.pdbx_description
1 polymer ?
#
loop_
_entity_poly.entity_id
_entity_poly.type
_entity_poly.pdbx_seq_one_letter_code
_entity_poly.pdbx_strand_id
1 'polypeptide(L)'
;MNQPLHTGRLVLTPEDPYLLPDDPEAILTKLHEIGLIEGALESGPGYLLGEHFMQLVTFMGCSPYIRLQADASGEPFCHLLQDGPYPRPKLLCGTNTQPPRCEACRKRLSEWRDSFESCLTGNDSCKVGCPHCGHRQDPFTYDFRQSAGCGRLFLFVENIFPQEAIPSPTLLTALELACIGHPWRYFYQQI
;
A
#
# COMPACT_ATOMS: atom_id res chain seq x y z
N MET A 1 19.48 19.28 2.67
CA MET A 1 18.87 18.40 3.69
C MET A 1 18.72 17.04 3.06
N ASN A 2 19.68 16.14 3.27
CA ASN A 2 19.59 14.77 2.74
C ASN A 2 18.61 14.01 3.63
N GLN A 3 17.38 13.81 3.17
CA GLN A 3 16.53 12.75 3.71
C GLN A 3 17.29 11.43 3.51
N PRO A 4 17.45 10.60 4.55
CA PRO A 4 18.00 9.27 4.37
C PRO A 4 17.12 8.54 3.35
N LEU A 5 17.72 7.90 2.34
CA LEU A 5 17.00 7.22 1.26
C LEU A 5 16.14 6.09 1.86
N HIS A 6 14.82 6.25 1.85
CA HIS A 6 13.89 5.21 2.29
C HIS A 6 13.89 4.17 1.15
N THR A 7 14.34 2.95 1.41
CA THR A 7 14.60 1.95 0.35
C THR A 7 13.33 1.24 -0.15
N GLY A 8 12.23 1.36 0.58
CA GLY A 8 10.93 0.83 0.21
C GLY A 8 9.91 0.95 1.33
N ARG A 9 8.65 0.66 1.00
CA ARG A 9 7.53 0.58 1.93
C ARG A 9 6.59 -0.56 1.59
N LEU A 10 5.97 -1.13 2.62
CA LEU A 10 4.80 -2.00 2.49
C LEU A 10 3.55 -1.12 2.49
N VAL A 11 2.69 -1.29 1.50
CA VAL A 11 1.46 -0.52 1.34
C VAL A 11 0.26 -1.42 1.54
N LEU A 12 -0.65 -1.04 2.43
CA LEU A 12 -1.95 -1.65 2.65
C LEU A 12 -3.04 -0.69 2.13
N THR A 13 -4.04 -1.23 1.43
CA THR A 13 -5.16 -0.45 0.89
C THR A 13 -6.36 -1.35 0.66
N PRO A 14 -7.60 -0.83 0.67
CA PRO A 14 -8.76 -1.60 0.23
C PRO A 14 -8.56 -2.23 -1.16
N GLU A 15 -9.14 -3.41 -1.38
CA GLU A 15 -9.05 -4.10 -2.67
C GLU A 15 -9.83 -3.36 -3.77
N ASP A 16 -11.00 -2.81 -3.43
CA ASP A 16 -11.73 -1.88 -4.29
C ASP A 16 -11.03 -0.52 -4.31
N PRO A 17 -10.44 -0.10 -5.46
CA PRO A 17 -9.69 1.14 -5.54
C PRO A 17 -10.56 2.40 -5.35
N TYR A 18 -11.88 2.30 -5.50
CA TYR A 18 -12.82 3.41 -5.36
C TYR A 18 -13.39 3.56 -3.95
N LEU A 19 -13.19 2.55 -3.10
CA LEU A 19 -13.69 2.58 -1.74
C LEU A 19 -13.05 3.73 -0.97
N LEU A 20 -13.91 4.54 -0.39
CA LEU A 20 -13.56 5.47 0.66
C LEU A 20 -14.21 4.94 1.94
N PRO A 21 -13.43 4.54 2.96
CA PRO A 21 -14.01 4.17 4.23
C PRO A 21 -14.80 5.33 4.82
N ASP A 22 -16.02 5.05 5.30
CA ASP A 22 -16.89 6.08 5.91
C ASP A 22 -16.25 6.68 7.17
N ASP A 23 -15.49 5.86 7.91
CA ASP A 23 -14.75 6.24 9.10
C ASP A 23 -13.29 5.77 9.03
N PRO A 24 -12.38 6.59 8.48
CA PRO A 24 -10.94 6.29 8.49
C PRO A 24 -10.34 6.18 9.90
N GLU A 25 -10.91 6.86 10.90
CA GLU A 25 -10.42 6.80 12.28
C GLU A 25 -10.73 5.45 12.95
N ALA A 26 -11.83 4.79 12.55
CA ALA A 26 -12.12 3.42 12.98
C ALA A 26 -11.02 2.43 12.54
N ILE A 27 -10.39 2.67 11.39
CA ILE A 27 -9.25 1.85 10.94
C ILE A 27 -8.08 2.04 11.90
N LEU A 28 -7.69 3.28 12.19
CA LEU A 28 -6.58 3.56 13.13
C LEU A 28 -6.87 3.03 14.53
N THR A 29 -8.10 3.20 15.02
CA THR A 29 -8.56 2.64 16.30
C THR A 29 -8.39 1.13 16.32
N LYS A 30 -8.82 0.43 15.25
CA LYS A 30 -8.65 -1.01 15.15
C LYS A 30 -7.18 -1.42 15.13
N LEU A 31 -6.34 -0.68 14.42
CA LEU A 31 -4.89 -0.94 14.36
C LEU A 31 -4.22 -0.80 15.73
N HIS A 32 -4.69 0.17 16.54
CA HIS A 32 -4.24 0.33 17.92
C HIS A 32 -4.72 -0.85 18.79
N GLU A 33 -6.00 -1.23 18.71
CA GLU A 33 -6.58 -2.33 19.49
C GLU A 33 -5.87 -3.68 19.25
N ILE A 34 -5.46 -3.97 18.02
CA ILE A 34 -4.73 -5.21 17.71
C ILE A 34 -3.23 -5.13 18.04
N GLY A 35 -2.74 -3.96 18.47
CA GLY A 35 -1.33 -3.73 18.81
C GLY A 35 -0.41 -3.54 17.60
N LEU A 36 -0.95 -3.18 16.43
CA LEU A 36 -0.12 -2.81 15.26
C LEU A 36 0.52 -1.43 15.47
N ILE A 37 -0.22 -0.49 16.04
CA ILE A 37 0.26 0.87 16.35
C ILE A 37 0.06 1.15 17.84
N GLU A 38 0.90 2.02 18.39
CA GLU A 38 0.83 2.42 19.81
C GLU A 38 0.37 3.87 19.98
N GLY A 39 0.94 4.80 19.23
CA GLY A 39 0.61 6.22 19.35
C GLY A 39 1.18 7.04 18.22
N ALA A 40 0.75 8.30 18.12
CA ALA A 40 1.27 9.23 17.12
C ALA A 40 2.76 9.52 17.38
N LEU A 41 3.52 9.74 16.30
CA LEU A 41 4.89 10.20 16.39
C LEU A 41 4.94 11.61 16.99
N GLU A 42 5.86 11.83 17.93
CA GLU A 42 6.06 13.17 18.53
C GLU A 42 6.55 14.21 17.52
N SER A 43 7.28 13.75 16.49
CA SER A 43 8.05 14.60 15.58
C SER A 43 7.68 14.42 14.11
N GLY A 44 6.38 14.41 13.79
CA GLY A 44 5.91 14.39 12.41
C GLY A 44 4.60 13.64 12.20
N PRO A 45 4.13 13.51 10.96
CA PRO A 45 2.98 12.66 10.66
C PRO A 45 3.35 11.19 10.89
N GLY A 46 2.41 10.40 11.41
CA GLY A 46 2.55 8.95 11.52
C GLY A 46 2.39 8.42 12.93
N TYR A 47 2.55 7.10 13.04
CA TYR A 47 2.33 6.33 14.24
C TYR A 47 3.49 5.38 14.52
N LEU A 48 3.86 5.26 15.79
CA LEU A 48 4.76 4.23 16.29
C LEU A 48 4.11 2.86 16.09
N LEU A 49 4.94 1.88 15.73
CA LEU A 49 4.53 0.49 15.63
C LEU A 49 4.46 -0.12 17.04
N GLY A 50 3.39 -0.85 17.30
CA GLY A 50 3.11 -1.47 18.60
C GLY A 50 3.78 -2.83 18.79
N GLU A 51 3.61 -3.38 20.00
CA GLU A 51 4.23 -4.63 20.46
C GLU A 51 3.88 -5.86 19.60
N HIS A 52 2.71 -5.87 18.94
CA HIS A 52 2.29 -6.98 18.09
C HIS A 52 2.69 -6.83 16.63
N PHE A 53 3.40 -5.76 16.25
CA PHE A 53 3.81 -5.53 14.86
C PHE A 53 4.51 -6.75 14.24
N MET A 54 5.48 -7.35 14.95
CA MET A 54 6.24 -8.51 14.46
C MET A 54 5.39 -9.79 14.35
N GLN A 55 4.21 -9.84 14.97
CA GLN A 55 3.25 -10.94 14.85
C GLN A 55 2.26 -10.69 13.70
N LEU A 56 1.92 -9.41 13.47
CA LEU A 56 0.97 -8.97 12.46
C LEU A 56 1.62 -8.79 11.08
N VAL A 57 2.94 -8.66 11.02
CA VAL A 57 3.73 -8.58 9.80
C VAL A 57 4.86 -9.59 9.89
N THR A 58 4.78 -10.65 9.08
CA THR A 58 5.77 -11.71 9.03
C THR A 58 6.95 -11.30 8.17
N PHE A 59 8.16 -11.49 8.67
CA PHE A 59 9.36 -11.18 7.92
C PHE A 59 10.03 -12.42 7.32
N MET A 60 10.38 -12.34 6.04
CA MET A 60 11.11 -13.40 5.34
C MET A 60 12.62 -13.14 5.44
N GLY A 61 13.33 -13.94 6.24
CA GLY A 61 14.80 -13.85 6.40
C GLY A 61 15.24 -14.20 7.82
N CYS A 62 16.53 -14.47 8.01
CA CYS A 62 17.03 -15.01 9.29
C CYS A 62 17.16 -13.98 10.43
N SER A 63 17.04 -12.67 10.17
CA SER A 63 16.98 -11.59 11.17
C SER A 63 17.07 -10.23 10.44
N PRO A 64 15.99 -9.71 9.82
CA PRO A 64 16.06 -8.36 9.26
C PRO A 64 16.28 -7.35 10.39
N TYR A 65 17.20 -6.42 10.18
CA TYR A 65 17.48 -5.38 11.14
C TYR A 65 16.39 -4.30 11.07
N ILE A 66 15.33 -4.49 11.85
CA ILE A 66 14.18 -3.58 11.94
C ILE A 66 14.36 -2.67 13.14
N ARG A 67 14.39 -1.37 12.89
CA ARG A 67 14.34 -0.34 13.93
C ARG A 67 12.89 0.09 14.12
N LEU A 68 12.34 -0.01 15.32
CA LEU A 68 10.94 0.40 15.62
C LEU A 68 10.83 1.76 16.30
N GLN A 69 11.96 2.33 16.73
CA GLN A 69 12.02 3.62 17.41
C GLN A 69 13.17 4.45 16.84
N ALA A 70 12.99 5.77 16.88
CA ALA A 70 14.09 6.70 16.67
C ALA A 70 15.12 6.55 17.79
N ASP A 71 16.40 6.60 17.45
CA ASP A 71 17.49 6.67 18.40
C ASP A 71 18.35 7.92 18.17
N ALA A 72 19.36 8.12 19.02
CA ALA A 72 20.27 9.25 18.91
C ALA A 72 21.13 9.24 17.63
N SER A 73 21.14 8.14 16.86
CA SER A 73 21.87 8.05 15.59
C SER A 73 21.18 8.79 14.45
N GLY A 74 19.86 9.03 14.57
CA GLY A 74 19.07 9.67 13.52
C GLY A 74 18.83 8.77 12.29
N GLU A 75 19.09 7.47 12.41
CA GLU A 75 18.78 6.50 11.35
C GLU A 75 17.26 6.32 11.15
N PRO A 76 16.81 6.00 9.91
CA PRO A 76 15.41 5.68 9.66
C PRO A 76 14.91 4.50 10.50
N PHE A 77 13.66 4.58 10.93
CA PHE A 77 12.96 3.52 11.66
C PHE A 77 11.57 3.28 11.07
N CYS A 78 11.05 2.08 11.25
CA CYS A 78 9.75 1.67 10.77
C CYS A 78 8.65 2.37 11.58
N HIS A 79 7.71 2.95 10.85
CA HIS A 79 6.54 3.62 11.39
C HIS A 79 5.39 3.51 10.39
N LEU A 80 4.17 3.72 10.86
CA LEU A 80 2.99 3.71 10.00
C LEU A 80 2.63 5.15 9.60
N LEU A 81 2.43 5.38 8.30
CA LEU A 81 1.85 6.61 7.76
C LEU A 81 0.50 6.29 7.13
N GLN A 82 -0.48 7.16 7.36
CA GLN A 82 -1.70 7.17 6.58
C GLN A 82 -1.58 8.22 5.48
N ASP A 83 -1.94 7.85 4.25
CA ASP A 83 -2.02 8.76 3.12
C ASP A 83 -3.40 8.70 2.46
N GLY A 84 -3.97 9.88 2.21
CA GLY A 84 -5.39 10.06 1.93
C GLY A 84 -6.24 10.28 3.19
N PRO A 85 -7.58 10.19 3.08
CA PRO A 85 -8.32 9.77 1.90
C PRO A 85 -8.31 10.77 0.74
N TYR A 86 -8.29 10.24 -0.48
CA TYR A 86 -8.32 11.01 -1.72
C TYR A 86 -9.72 11.06 -2.34
N PRO A 87 -10.08 12.15 -3.05
CA PRO A 87 -11.38 12.26 -3.73
C PRO A 87 -11.51 11.27 -4.91
N ARG A 88 -10.38 10.86 -5.52
CA ARG A 88 -10.31 9.87 -6.60
C ARG A 88 -9.21 8.85 -6.33
N PRO A 89 -9.32 7.63 -6.87
CA PRO A 89 -8.25 6.65 -6.76
C PRO A 89 -6.95 7.20 -7.32
N LYS A 90 -5.85 6.93 -6.61
CA LYS A 90 -4.49 7.16 -7.09
C LYS A 90 -3.86 5.82 -7.41
N LEU A 91 -3.05 5.80 -8.47
CA LEU A 91 -2.11 4.71 -8.71
C LEU A 91 -0.81 5.01 -7.98
N LEU A 92 -0.39 4.12 -7.08
CA LEU A 92 0.92 4.16 -6.45
C LEU A 92 1.87 3.19 -7.14
N CYS A 93 2.95 3.75 -7.67
CA CYS A 93 4.02 3.04 -8.37
C CYS A 93 5.38 3.39 -7.75
N GLY A 94 6.35 2.51 -7.95
CA GLY A 94 7.73 2.68 -7.55
C GLY A 94 8.71 2.20 -8.64
N THR A 95 9.99 2.23 -8.33
CA THR A 95 11.05 1.68 -9.21
C THR A 95 10.91 0.17 -9.41
N ASN A 96 10.26 -0.54 -8.48
CA ASN A 96 9.94 -1.96 -8.58
C ASN A 96 8.71 -2.30 -9.44
N THR A 97 7.93 -1.31 -9.89
CA THR A 97 6.65 -1.56 -10.54
C THR A 97 6.80 -2.36 -11.83
N GLN A 98 6.12 -3.50 -11.87
CA GLN A 98 6.10 -4.39 -13.02
C GLN A 98 4.88 -4.11 -13.91
N PRO A 99 4.97 -4.44 -15.21
CA PRO A 99 3.82 -4.43 -16.11
C PRO A 99 2.58 -5.15 -15.54
N PRO A 100 1.40 -4.49 -15.52
CA PRO A 100 0.18 -5.09 -15.02
C PRO A 100 -0.33 -6.19 -15.96
N ARG A 101 -1.18 -7.06 -15.43
CA ARG A 101 -1.84 -8.13 -16.19
C ARG A 101 -3.26 -7.76 -16.53
N CYS A 102 -3.66 -8.04 -17.78
CA CYS A 102 -5.06 -7.98 -18.18
C CYS A 102 -5.89 -9.01 -17.38
N GLU A 103 -7.10 -8.64 -16.97
CA GLU A 103 -7.99 -9.56 -16.25
C GLU A 103 -8.51 -10.69 -17.15
N ALA A 104 -8.73 -10.40 -18.45
CA ALA A 104 -9.26 -11.37 -19.41
C ALA A 104 -8.21 -12.37 -19.89
N CYS A 105 -7.07 -11.90 -20.44
CA CYS A 105 -6.07 -12.79 -21.05
C CYS A 105 -4.84 -13.07 -20.16
N ARG A 106 -4.73 -12.40 -19.01
CA ARG A 106 -3.63 -12.53 -18.02
C ARG A 106 -2.21 -12.21 -18.55
N LYS A 107 -2.08 -11.79 -19.82
CA LYS A 107 -0.83 -11.29 -20.41
C LYS A 107 -0.48 -9.92 -19.84
N ARG A 108 0.82 -9.65 -19.77
CA ARG A 108 1.39 -8.38 -19.29
C ARG A 108 1.26 -7.30 -20.36
N LEU A 109 0.97 -6.07 -19.94
CA LEU A 109 0.96 -4.89 -20.79
C LEU A 109 2.32 -4.18 -20.70
N SER A 110 3.20 -4.37 -21.69
CA SER A 110 4.56 -3.82 -21.68
C SER A 110 4.59 -2.29 -21.65
N GLU A 111 3.79 -1.63 -22.50
CA GLU A 111 3.72 -0.17 -22.63
C GLU A 111 2.45 0.37 -21.96
N TRP A 112 2.32 0.11 -20.66
CA TRP A 112 1.10 0.43 -19.92
C TRP A 112 1.06 1.88 -19.40
N ARG A 113 2.21 2.50 -19.12
CA ARG A 113 2.29 3.81 -18.43
C ARG A 113 1.56 4.91 -19.20
N ASP A 114 1.90 5.12 -20.47
CA ASP A 114 1.31 6.18 -21.30
C ASP A 114 -0.22 6.01 -21.46
N SER A 115 -0.65 4.74 -21.61
CA SER A 115 -2.07 4.39 -21.71
C SER A 115 -2.83 4.68 -20.42
N PHE A 116 -2.17 4.54 -19.26
CA PHE A 116 -2.76 4.81 -17.96
C PHE A 116 -2.74 6.29 -17.65
N GLU A 117 -1.63 7.01 -17.83
CA GLU A 117 -1.51 8.45 -17.53
C GLU A 117 -2.61 9.30 -18.19
N SER A 118 -2.92 8.98 -19.45
CA SER A 118 -4.02 9.63 -20.18
C SER A 118 -5.39 9.39 -19.53
N CYS A 119 -5.61 8.22 -18.95
CA CYS A 119 -6.84 7.89 -18.24
C CYS A 119 -6.86 8.44 -16.80
N LEU A 120 -5.72 8.44 -16.11
CA LEU A 120 -5.59 8.90 -14.71
C LEU A 120 -5.80 10.41 -14.57
N THR A 121 -5.49 11.18 -15.61
CA THR A 121 -5.67 12.63 -15.66
C THR A 121 -7.03 13.06 -16.24
N GLY A 122 -7.81 12.10 -16.76
CA GLY A 122 -9.03 12.34 -17.52
C GLY A 122 -10.34 12.10 -16.76
N ASN A 123 -11.35 11.65 -17.50
CA ASN A 123 -12.70 11.35 -17.00
C ASN A 123 -12.74 9.96 -16.32
N ASP A 124 -13.57 9.81 -15.28
CA ASP A 124 -13.69 8.59 -14.44
C ASP A 124 -14.14 7.34 -15.22
N SER A 125 -14.59 7.50 -16.47
CA SER A 125 -15.02 6.42 -17.35
C SER A 125 -13.94 5.94 -18.34
N CYS A 126 -12.70 6.43 -18.23
CA CYS A 126 -11.63 6.02 -19.14
C CYS A 126 -11.30 4.53 -18.97
N LYS A 127 -11.22 3.80 -20.08
CA LYS A 127 -10.87 2.37 -20.10
C LYS A 127 -9.62 2.16 -20.95
N VAL A 128 -8.69 1.36 -20.45
CA VAL A 128 -7.45 0.98 -21.15
C VAL A 128 -7.68 -0.34 -21.88
N GLY A 129 -7.28 -0.40 -23.14
CA GLY A 129 -7.37 -1.61 -23.96
C GLY A 129 -6.14 -2.49 -23.82
N CYS A 130 -6.34 -3.80 -23.69
CA CYS A 130 -5.26 -4.78 -23.74
C CYS A 130 -4.78 -4.95 -25.19
N PRO A 131 -3.49 -4.76 -25.50
CA PRO A 131 -2.96 -4.90 -26.86
C PRO A 131 -2.96 -6.36 -27.35
N HIS A 132 -3.13 -7.33 -26.45
CA HIS A 132 -3.09 -8.75 -26.80
C HIS A 132 -4.45 -9.37 -27.12
N CYS A 133 -5.53 -8.85 -26.52
CA CYS A 133 -6.86 -9.44 -26.64
C CYS A 133 -7.98 -8.42 -26.91
N GLY A 134 -7.67 -7.13 -26.91
CA GLY A 134 -8.64 -6.06 -27.12
C GLY A 134 -9.54 -5.76 -25.91
N HIS A 135 -9.48 -6.57 -24.84
CA HIS A 135 -10.28 -6.34 -23.62
C HIS A 135 -10.03 -4.94 -23.07
N ARG A 136 -11.10 -4.22 -22.76
CA ARG A 136 -11.03 -2.86 -22.21
C ARG A 136 -11.47 -2.90 -20.77
N GLN A 137 -10.61 -2.46 -19.86
CA GLN A 137 -10.88 -2.49 -18.43
C GLN A 137 -10.47 -1.18 -17.77
N ASP A 138 -10.88 -1.03 -16.52
CA ASP A 138 -10.53 0.13 -15.72
C ASP A 138 -9.02 0.17 -15.45
N PRO A 139 -8.32 1.30 -15.66
CA PRO A 139 -6.92 1.43 -15.27
C PRO A 139 -6.70 1.10 -13.77
N PHE A 140 -7.66 1.43 -12.91
CA PHE A 140 -7.51 1.25 -11.46
C PHE A 140 -7.71 -0.20 -10.99
N THR A 141 -8.32 -1.06 -11.81
CA THR A 141 -8.57 -2.48 -11.48
C THR A 141 -7.53 -3.44 -12.06
N TYR A 142 -6.51 -2.93 -12.75
CA TYR A 142 -5.43 -3.78 -13.26
C TYR A 142 -4.65 -4.48 -12.15
N ASP A 143 -4.28 -5.73 -12.43
CA ASP A 143 -3.51 -6.56 -11.51
C ASP A 143 -2.01 -6.30 -11.68
N PHE A 144 -1.45 -5.49 -10.78
CA PHE A 144 -0.02 -5.24 -10.61
C PHE A 144 0.66 -6.24 -9.67
N ARG A 145 -0.07 -7.28 -9.24
CA ARG A 145 0.30 -8.18 -8.15
C ARG A 145 0.68 -7.38 -6.91
N GLN A 146 1.93 -7.49 -6.46
CA GLN A 146 2.45 -6.79 -5.29
C GLN A 146 3.48 -5.70 -5.67
N SER A 147 3.51 -5.25 -6.92
CA SER A 147 4.51 -4.28 -7.41
C SER A 147 4.01 -2.83 -7.55
N ALA A 148 2.69 -2.65 -7.42
CA ALA A 148 1.98 -1.37 -7.42
C ALA A 148 0.53 -1.64 -7.01
N GLY A 149 -0.24 -0.59 -6.78
CA GLY A 149 -1.67 -0.71 -6.52
C GLY A 149 -2.40 0.62 -6.60
N CYS A 150 -3.72 0.54 -6.66
CA CYS A 150 -4.61 1.69 -6.73
C CYS A 150 -5.46 1.78 -5.47
N GLY A 151 -5.81 3.00 -5.06
CA GLY A 151 -6.66 3.20 -3.89
C GLY A 151 -6.91 4.67 -3.61
N ARG A 152 -7.84 4.92 -2.69
CA ARG A 152 -8.11 6.27 -2.17
C ARG A 152 -7.54 6.48 -0.77
N LEU A 153 -7.25 5.41 -0.05
CA LEU A 153 -6.64 5.41 1.27
C LEU A 153 -5.49 4.41 1.26
N PHE A 154 -4.35 4.81 1.80
CA PHE A 154 -3.19 3.95 1.93
C PHE A 154 -2.64 4.00 3.35
N LEU A 155 -2.22 2.85 3.84
CA LEU A 155 -1.39 2.75 5.04
C LEU A 155 0.00 2.29 4.59
N PHE A 156 1.00 3.12 4.83
CA PHE A 156 2.39 2.83 4.54
C PHE A 156 3.08 2.38 5.81
N VAL A 157 3.68 1.20 5.78
CA VAL A 157 4.70 0.82 6.74
C VAL A 157 6.04 1.19 6.11
N GLU A 158 6.60 2.31 6.57
CA GLU A 158 7.84 2.88 6.03
C GLU A 158 9.07 2.07 6.45
N ASN A 159 10.15 2.19 5.67
CA ASN A 159 11.45 1.56 5.91
C ASN A 159 11.40 0.02 5.89
N ILE A 160 10.61 -0.54 4.98
CA ILE A 160 10.44 -1.97 4.75
C ILE A 160 10.88 -2.30 3.32
N PHE A 161 11.88 -3.18 3.15
CA PHE A 161 12.30 -3.61 1.82
C PHE A 161 11.23 -4.52 1.16
N PRO A 162 11.03 -4.45 -0.17
CA PRO A 162 10.03 -5.26 -0.84
C PRO A 162 10.21 -6.76 -0.62
N GLN A 163 9.10 -7.47 -0.48
CA GLN A 163 9.03 -8.93 -0.23
C GLN A 163 9.64 -9.39 1.09
N GLU A 164 10.22 -8.49 1.90
CA GLU A 164 10.72 -8.85 3.22
C GLU A 164 9.60 -8.95 4.24
N ALA A 165 8.50 -8.22 4.07
CA ALA A 165 7.42 -8.13 5.04
C ALA A 165 6.07 -8.54 4.44
N ILE A 166 5.38 -9.49 5.06
CA ILE A 166 4.09 -10.02 4.61
C ILE A 166 3.05 -9.76 5.70
N PRO A 167 1.98 -8.98 5.42
CA PRO A 167 0.85 -8.85 6.33
C PRO A 167 0.25 -10.21 6.68
N SER A 168 0.02 -10.46 7.96
CA SER A 168 -0.63 -11.68 8.40
C SER A 168 -2.13 -11.67 8.03
N PRO A 169 -2.78 -12.83 7.92
CA PRO A 169 -4.22 -12.90 7.74
C PRO A 169 -4.99 -12.18 8.85
N THR A 170 -4.47 -12.19 10.09
CA THR A 170 -5.06 -11.48 11.23
C THR A 170 -5.10 -9.97 10.98
N LEU A 171 -4.02 -9.39 10.46
CA LEU A 171 -3.97 -7.96 10.14
C LEU A 171 -4.99 -7.61 9.04
N LEU A 172 -5.02 -8.39 7.96
CA LEU A 172 -5.96 -8.14 6.85
C LEU A 172 -7.42 -8.28 7.28
N THR A 173 -7.73 -9.29 8.11
CA THR A 173 -9.09 -9.49 8.67
C THR A 173 -9.49 -8.33 9.58
N ALA A 174 -8.57 -7.82 10.41
CA ALA A 174 -8.86 -6.68 11.27
C ALA A 174 -9.17 -5.42 10.47
N LEU A 175 -8.41 -5.16 9.40
CA LEU A 175 -8.65 -4.05 8.48
C LEU A 175 -10.00 -4.19 7.74
N GLU A 176 -10.33 -5.40 7.28
CA GLU A 176 -11.61 -5.69 6.66
C GLU A 176 -12.79 -5.43 7.61
N LEU A 177 -12.70 -5.88 8.86
CA LEU A 177 -13.72 -5.62 9.87
C LEU A 177 -13.87 -4.13 10.20
N ALA A 178 -12.76 -3.40 10.30
CA ALA A 178 -12.79 -1.95 10.50
C ALA A 178 -13.37 -1.21 9.27
N CYS A 179 -13.29 -1.83 8.09
CA CYS A 179 -13.79 -1.29 6.84
C CYS A 179 -15.12 -1.93 6.43
N ILE A 180 -15.99 -2.27 7.39
CA ILE A 180 -17.36 -2.76 7.16
C ILE A 180 -17.41 -3.99 6.21
N GLY A 181 -16.42 -4.88 6.33
CA GLY A 181 -16.34 -6.11 5.53
C GLY A 181 -15.74 -5.92 4.13
N HIS A 182 -15.17 -4.77 3.82
CA HIS A 182 -14.45 -4.59 2.56
C HIS A 182 -13.03 -5.16 2.65
N PRO A 183 -12.64 -6.08 1.73
CA PRO A 183 -11.34 -6.74 1.80
C PRO A 183 -10.19 -5.77 1.53
N TRP A 184 -9.03 -6.09 2.10
CA TRP A 184 -7.79 -5.33 1.95
C TRP A 184 -6.74 -6.13 1.20
N ARG A 185 -5.89 -5.41 0.47
CA ARG A 185 -4.74 -5.95 -0.25
C ARG A 185 -3.46 -5.24 0.18
N TYR A 186 -2.34 -5.79 -0.25
CA TYR A 186 -1.04 -5.19 -0.05
C TYR A 186 -0.14 -5.27 -1.27
N PHE A 187 0.80 -4.34 -1.36
CA PHE A 187 1.87 -4.30 -2.35
C PHE A 187 3.09 -3.57 -1.79
N TYR A 188 4.18 -3.55 -2.56
CA TYR A 188 5.41 -2.88 -2.18
C TYR A 188 5.69 -1.72 -3.13
N GLN A 189 6.20 -0.62 -2.59
CA GLN A 189 6.67 0.52 -3.37
C GLN A 189 8.13 0.81 -3.03
N GLN A 190 8.99 0.79 -4.04
CA GLN A 190 10.37 1.29 -3.94
C GLN A 190 10.44 2.73 -4.48
N ILE A 191 11.12 3.60 -3.76
CA ILE A 191 11.27 5.03 -4.07
C ILE A 191 12.64 5.27 -4.70
#